data_AF-A0A8J2NE43-F1
#
_entry.id   AF-A0A8J2NE43-F1
#
_cell.length_a   1.000
_cell.length_b   1.000
_cell.length_c   1.000
_cell.angle_alpha   90.00
_cell.angle_beta   90.00
_cell.angle_gamma   90.00
#
_symmetry.space_group_name_H-M   'P 1'
#
loop_
_entity.id
_entity.type
_entity.pdbx_description
1 polymer ?
#
loop_
_entity_poly.entity_id
_entity_poly.type
_entity_poly.pdbx_seq_one_letter_code
_entity_poly.pdbx_strand_id
1 'polypeptide(L)'
;MDLATITEDWIDQTNMGNTIKFMRQTGVHQWGFVIYRATHGSDNLWDRYLAALKDNVRQNLQLNNCDEIMQRYIQWTVFHTEVDKSTKNDARRHFASWCNENSVEHDVRSPLARFNYCLYVDQKCLETLEAHAQGKLKRNGT
;
A
#
# COMPACT_ATOMS: atom_id res chain seq x y z
N MET A 1 12.07 18.17 -1.38
CA MET A 1 12.55 17.82 -0.03
C MET A 1 13.42 16.55 -0.07
N ASP A 2 14.41 16.38 0.81
CA ASP A 2 15.27 15.17 0.90
C ASP A 2 15.20 14.55 2.30
N LEU A 3 15.19 13.21 2.39
CA LEU A 3 15.09 12.47 3.65
C LEU A 3 16.25 12.79 4.61
N ALA A 4 17.43 13.11 4.09
CA ALA A 4 18.61 13.46 4.88
C ALA A 4 18.56 14.89 5.42
N THR A 5 17.76 15.78 4.82
CA THR A 5 17.79 17.23 5.13
C THR A 5 16.51 17.75 5.77
N ILE A 6 15.48 16.90 5.93
CA ILE A 6 14.26 17.28 6.67
C ILE A 6 14.52 17.49 8.16
N THR A 7 13.88 18.51 8.71
CA THR A 7 13.98 18.84 10.14
C THR A 7 13.16 17.88 10.99
N GLU A 8 13.60 17.66 12.23
CA GLU A 8 12.83 16.86 13.20
C GLU A 8 11.44 17.44 13.44
N ASP A 9 11.33 18.77 13.57
CA ASP A 9 10.04 19.46 13.75
C ASP A 9 9.04 19.16 12.64
N TRP A 10 9.50 19.12 11.38
CA TRP A 10 8.64 18.77 10.26
C TRP A 10 8.18 17.31 10.32
N ILE A 11 9.08 16.41 10.70
CA ILE A 11 8.78 14.98 10.86
C ILE A 11 7.74 14.76 11.96
N ASP A 12 7.89 15.44 13.09
CA ASP A 12 7.01 15.32 14.25
C ASP A 12 5.59 15.81 13.98
N GLN A 13 5.44 16.77 13.06
CA GLN A 13 4.14 17.31 12.64
C GLN A 13 3.50 16.53 11.49
N THR A 14 4.24 15.63 10.85
CA THR A 14 3.76 14.88 9.68
C THR A 14 3.04 13.60 10.11
N ASN A 15 1.89 13.30 9.51
CA ASN A 15 1.10 12.09 9.82
C ASN A 15 1.86 10.77 9.55
N MET A 16 2.92 10.80 8.76
CA MET A 16 3.84 9.68 8.49
C MET A 16 5.19 9.79 9.20
N GLY A 17 5.31 10.66 10.21
CA GLY A 17 6.56 10.97 10.90
C GLY A 17 7.33 9.74 11.38
N ASN A 18 6.64 8.77 11.99
CA ASN A 18 7.27 7.52 12.46
C ASN A 18 7.91 6.70 11.34
N THR A 19 7.25 6.63 10.17
CA THR A 19 7.81 5.95 8.98
C THR A 19 9.07 6.66 8.50
N ILE A 20 9.02 7.99 8.46
CA ILE A 20 10.12 8.84 7.99
C ILE A 20 11.33 8.75 8.94
N LYS A 21 11.10 8.80 10.26
CA LYS A 21 12.14 8.58 11.27
C LYS A 21 12.81 7.23 11.10
N PHE A 22 12.02 6.17 10.96
CA PHE A 22 12.54 4.82 10.79
C PHE A 22 13.40 4.71 9.52
N MET A 23 12.93 5.22 8.39
CA MET A 23 13.70 5.22 7.14
C MET A 23 15.05 5.91 7.32
N ARG A 24 15.07 7.08 7.98
CA ARG A 24 16.30 7.84 8.22
C ARG A 24 17.26 7.13 9.18
N GLN A 25 16.74 6.48 10.22
CA GLN A 25 17.54 5.79 11.24
C GLN A 25 18.14 4.47 10.74
N THR A 26 17.40 3.72 9.93
CA THR A 26 17.79 2.38 9.49
C THR A 26 18.40 2.34 8.09
N GLY A 27 18.23 3.42 7.29
CA GLY A 27 18.57 3.44 5.87
C GLY A 27 17.62 2.61 5.00
N VAL A 28 16.59 2.01 5.58
CA VAL A 28 15.60 1.19 4.86
C VAL A 28 14.54 2.11 4.27
N HIS A 29 14.77 2.53 3.03
CA HIS A 29 13.90 3.50 2.36
C HIS A 29 12.73 2.83 1.62
N GLN A 30 12.04 1.90 2.29
CA GLN A 30 10.94 1.13 1.68
C GLN A 30 9.69 1.25 2.53
N TRP A 31 8.61 1.73 1.92
CA TRP A 31 7.26 1.66 2.49
C TRP A 31 6.24 1.31 1.40
N GLY A 32 4.96 1.28 1.75
CA GLY A 32 3.88 0.98 0.81
C GLY A 32 3.22 -0.36 1.12
N PHE A 33 2.70 -1.02 0.09
CA PHE A 33 1.75 -2.11 0.27
C PHE A 33 2.26 -3.43 -0.33
N VAL A 34 2.02 -4.51 0.42
CA VAL A 34 1.99 -5.87 -0.10
C VAL A 34 0.55 -6.21 -0.42
N ILE A 35 0.29 -6.60 -1.67
CA ILE A 35 -1.05 -6.78 -2.22
C ILE A 35 -1.16 -8.21 -2.74
N TYR A 36 -2.17 -8.92 -2.28
CA TYR A 36 -2.55 -10.23 -2.79
C TYR A 36 -3.72 -10.06 -3.76
N ARG A 37 -3.48 -10.37 -5.04
CA ARG A 37 -4.51 -10.48 -6.06
C ARG A 37 -5.14 -11.87 -5.96
N ALA A 38 -6.35 -11.90 -5.40
CA ALA A 38 -7.17 -13.10 -5.26
C ALA A 38 -8.49 -12.96 -6.05
N THR A 39 -8.37 -12.66 -7.33
CA THR A 39 -9.52 -12.34 -8.20
C THR A 39 -9.52 -13.22 -9.43
N HIS A 40 -10.68 -13.74 -9.83
CA HIS A 40 -10.86 -14.34 -11.16
C HIS A 40 -11.04 -13.29 -12.27
N GLY A 41 -11.20 -12.01 -11.89
CA GLY A 41 -11.41 -10.90 -12.80
C GLY A 41 -10.26 -10.67 -13.78
N SER A 42 -10.63 -10.11 -14.93
CA SER A 42 -9.71 -9.79 -16.03
C SER A 42 -8.58 -8.86 -15.59
N ASP A 43 -7.44 -8.96 -16.28
CA ASP A 43 -6.29 -8.08 -16.03
C ASP A 43 -6.65 -6.60 -16.20
N ASN A 44 -7.58 -6.27 -17.09
CA ASN A 44 -8.05 -4.90 -17.27
C ASN A 44 -8.72 -4.32 -16.01
N LEU A 45 -9.59 -5.10 -15.36
CA LEU A 45 -10.24 -4.66 -14.11
C LEU A 45 -9.24 -4.54 -12.98
N TRP A 46 -8.30 -5.47 -12.92
CA TRP A 46 -7.19 -5.41 -11.97
C TRP A 46 -6.34 -4.16 -12.16
N ASP A 47 -5.94 -3.84 -13.40
CA ASP A 47 -5.10 -2.68 -13.70
C ASP A 47 -5.81 -1.37 -13.34
N ARG A 48 -7.10 -1.27 -13.64
CA ARG A 48 -7.93 -0.13 -13.23
C ARG A 48 -8.00 -0.02 -11.70
N TYR A 49 -8.13 -1.13 -10.99
CA TYR A 49 -8.13 -1.14 -9.53
C TYR A 49 -6.80 -0.69 -8.95
N LEU A 50 -5.69 -1.24 -9.45
CA LEU A 50 -4.36 -0.87 -8.98
C LEU A 50 -4.05 0.60 -9.30
N ALA A 51 -4.47 1.10 -10.45
CA ALA A 51 -4.35 2.52 -10.79
C ALA A 51 -5.16 3.41 -9.84
N ALA A 52 -6.41 3.05 -9.54
CA ALA A 52 -7.25 3.80 -8.61
C ALA A 52 -6.68 3.81 -7.18
N LEU A 53 -6.13 2.67 -6.71
CA LEU A 53 -5.46 2.58 -5.42
C LEU A 53 -4.21 3.47 -5.36
N LYS A 54 -3.36 3.41 -6.39
CA LYS A 54 -2.15 4.24 -6.51
C LYS A 54 -2.49 5.73 -6.51
N ASP A 55 -3.52 6.12 -7.26
CA ASP A 55 -3.97 7.50 -7.31
C ASP A 55 -4.56 7.97 -5.97
N ASN A 56 -5.33 7.13 -5.29
CA ASN A 56 -5.84 7.45 -3.96
C ASN A 56 -4.71 7.64 -2.93
N VAL A 57 -3.67 6.80 -2.98
CA VAL A 57 -2.48 6.98 -2.12
C VAL A 57 -1.76 8.26 -2.48
N ARG A 58 -1.56 8.57 -3.77
CA ARG A 58 -0.96 9.82 -4.23
C ARG A 58 -1.70 11.04 -3.69
N GLN A 59 -3.02 11.08 -3.81
CA GLN A 59 -3.86 12.16 -3.30
C GLN A 59 -3.77 12.29 -1.77
N ASN A 60 -3.80 11.16 -1.05
CA ASN A 60 -3.63 11.18 0.41
C ASN A 60 -2.27 11.75 0.81
N LEU A 61 -1.18 11.37 0.13
CA LEU A 61 0.14 11.93 0.43
C LEU A 61 0.18 13.45 0.22
N GLN A 62 -0.48 13.96 -0.82
CA GLN A 62 -0.59 15.39 -1.09
C GLN A 62 -1.38 16.11 0.01
N LEU A 63 -2.52 15.55 0.42
CA LEU A 63 -3.32 16.10 1.53
C LEU A 63 -2.54 16.15 2.85
N ASN A 64 -1.59 15.24 3.03
CA ASN A 64 -0.72 15.18 4.20
C ASN A 64 0.62 15.93 4.02
N ASN A 65 0.81 16.65 2.91
CA ASN A 65 2.02 17.39 2.55
C ASN A 65 3.32 16.57 2.66
N CYS A 66 3.25 15.25 2.45
CA CYS A 66 4.39 14.35 2.56
C CYS A 66 4.73 13.68 1.23
N ASP A 67 4.06 14.06 0.15
CA ASP A 67 4.20 13.47 -1.17
C ASP A 67 5.59 13.63 -1.77
N GLU A 68 6.24 14.78 -1.59
CA GLU A 68 7.58 15.03 -2.15
C GLU A 68 8.62 13.99 -1.72
N ILE A 69 8.49 13.46 -0.50
CA ILE A 69 9.40 12.44 0.06
C ILE A 69 8.82 11.07 -0.14
N MET A 70 7.59 10.87 0.31
CA MET A 70 7.02 9.54 0.44
C MET A 70 6.75 8.91 -0.93
N GLN A 71 6.37 9.68 -1.96
CA GLN A 71 6.19 9.11 -3.29
C GLN A 71 7.47 8.49 -3.88
N ARG A 72 8.66 8.95 -3.49
CA ARG A 72 9.94 8.43 -4.01
C ARG A 72 10.26 7.03 -3.49
N TYR A 73 9.77 6.70 -2.31
CA TYR A 73 10.13 5.50 -1.56
C TYR A 73 8.99 4.47 -1.47
N ILE A 74 7.85 4.76 -2.10
CA ILE A 74 6.72 3.84 -2.09
C ILE A 74 7.01 2.64 -2.98
N GLN A 75 6.75 1.45 -2.45
CA GLN A 75 6.88 0.18 -3.14
C GLN A 75 5.55 -0.55 -3.17
N TRP A 76 5.29 -1.16 -4.33
CA TRP A 76 4.09 -1.95 -4.58
C TRP A 76 4.51 -3.38 -4.85
N THR A 77 4.29 -4.27 -3.89
CA THR A 77 4.55 -5.70 -4.06
C THR A 77 3.23 -6.39 -4.33
N VAL A 78 3.10 -7.06 -5.46
CA VAL A 78 1.88 -7.76 -5.84
C VAL A 78 2.18 -9.25 -5.95
N PHE A 79 1.45 -10.05 -5.18
CA PHE A 79 1.44 -11.50 -5.28
C PHE A 79 0.13 -11.96 -5.92
N HIS A 80 0.24 -12.87 -6.88
CA HIS A 80 -0.92 -13.57 -7.43
C HIS A 80 -1.18 -14.82 -6.62
N THR A 81 -2.40 -14.95 -6.13
CA THR A 81 -2.83 -16.16 -5.43
C THR A 81 -3.76 -16.96 -6.31
N GLU A 82 -3.61 -18.28 -6.33
CA GLU A 82 -4.59 -19.16 -6.98
C GLU A 82 -5.94 -19.01 -6.27
N VAL A 83 -6.89 -18.38 -6.95
CA VAL A 83 -8.14 -17.88 -6.35
C VAL A 83 -9.01 -19.01 -5.78
N ASP A 84 -8.93 -20.21 -6.36
CA ASP A 84 -9.69 -21.39 -5.93
C ASP A 84 -9.07 -22.15 -4.75
N LYS A 85 -7.79 -21.90 -4.44
CA LYS A 85 -7.06 -22.62 -3.38
C LYS A 85 -6.57 -21.73 -2.27
N SER A 86 -6.52 -20.42 -2.50
CA SER A 86 -5.94 -19.47 -1.56
C SER A 86 -7.02 -18.82 -0.73
N THR A 87 -7.02 -19.14 0.54
CA THR A 87 -7.83 -18.46 1.55
C THR A 87 -7.10 -17.22 2.08
N LYS A 88 -7.84 -16.33 2.76
CA LYS A 88 -7.23 -15.23 3.52
C LYS A 88 -6.20 -15.72 4.55
N ASN A 89 -6.33 -16.96 5.04
CA ASN A 89 -5.37 -17.54 5.97
C ASN A 89 -4.05 -17.92 5.29
N ASP A 90 -4.10 -18.38 4.04
CA ASP A 90 -2.90 -18.72 3.28
C ASP A 90 -2.11 -17.46 2.92
N ALA A 91 -2.82 -16.40 2.50
CA ALA A 91 -2.21 -15.09 2.27
C ALA A 91 -1.57 -14.53 3.55
N ARG A 92 -2.19 -14.70 4.73
CA ARG A 92 -1.58 -14.30 6.02
C ARG A 92 -0.33 -15.10 6.35
N ARG A 93 -0.33 -16.42 6.13
CA ARG A 93 0.85 -17.26 6.38
C ARG A 93 1.99 -16.90 5.43
N HIS A 94 1.70 -16.74 4.15
CA HIS A 94 2.67 -16.29 3.16
C HIS A 94 3.20 -14.89 3.52
N PHE A 95 2.33 -13.96 3.92
CA PHE A 95 2.73 -12.62 4.35
C PHE A 95 3.66 -12.66 5.56
N ALA A 96 3.38 -13.48 6.56
CA ALA A 96 4.26 -13.64 7.72
C ALA A 96 5.64 -14.17 7.32
N SER A 97 5.72 -15.17 6.43
CA SER A 97 7.01 -15.66 5.90
C SER A 97 7.75 -14.57 5.13
N TRP A 98 7.04 -13.87 4.24
CA TRP A 98 7.61 -12.77 3.47
C TRP A 98 8.14 -11.65 4.39
N CYS A 99 7.41 -11.29 5.44
CA CYS A 99 7.89 -10.33 6.44
C CYS A 99 9.17 -10.82 7.11
N ASN A 100 9.22 -12.09 7.53
CA ASN A 100 10.41 -12.67 8.15
C ASN A 100 11.62 -12.71 7.20
N GLU A 101 11.44 -12.71 5.89
CA GLU A 101 12.54 -12.71 4.91
C GLU A 101 12.98 -11.30 4.52
N ASN A 102 12.10 -10.31 4.65
CA ASN A 102 12.29 -8.96 4.09
C ASN A 102 12.35 -7.85 5.15
N SER A 103 12.00 -8.12 6.42
CA SER A 103 12.15 -7.15 7.50
C SER A 103 13.60 -7.08 7.96
N VAL A 104 14.05 -5.86 8.29
CA VAL A 104 15.41 -5.62 8.82
C VAL A 104 15.49 -5.93 10.32
N GLU A 105 14.34 -5.98 10.99
CA GLU A 105 14.21 -6.45 12.37
C GLU A 105 13.42 -7.77 12.36
N HIS A 106 14.09 -8.87 12.72
CA HIS A 106 13.52 -10.23 12.63
C HIS A 106 12.72 -10.68 13.88
N ASP A 107 12.44 -9.81 14.86
CA ASP A 107 11.88 -10.28 16.14
C ASP A 107 10.94 -9.29 16.87
N VAL A 108 10.67 -8.12 16.28
CA VAL A 108 9.74 -7.12 16.84
C VAL A 108 8.76 -6.70 15.75
N ARG A 109 7.51 -6.37 16.11
CA ARG A 109 6.59 -5.71 15.17
C ARG A 109 7.29 -4.47 14.61
N SER A 110 7.70 -4.54 13.35
CA SER A 110 8.35 -3.42 12.67
C SER A 110 7.47 -2.18 12.83
N PRO A 111 8.03 -0.98 13.05
CA PRO A 111 7.24 0.26 13.05
C PRO A 111 6.66 0.58 11.67
N LEU A 112 7.10 -0.11 10.60
CA LEU A 112 6.60 0.08 9.26
C LEU A 112 5.32 -0.71 9.00
N ALA A 113 4.26 -0.01 8.61
CA ALA A 113 2.97 -0.60 8.26
C ALA A 113 3.09 -1.71 7.19
N ARG A 114 4.05 -1.59 6.27
CA ARG A 114 4.33 -2.57 5.20
C ARG A 114 4.58 -4.00 5.70
N PHE A 115 5.14 -4.14 6.91
CA PHE A 115 5.45 -5.44 7.51
C PHE A 115 4.40 -5.88 8.54
N ASN A 116 3.36 -5.07 8.79
CA ASN A 116 2.27 -5.40 9.71
C ASN A 116 0.95 -5.69 8.99
N TYR A 117 0.76 -5.12 7.80
CA TYR A 117 -0.48 -5.18 7.06
C TYR A 117 -0.25 -5.51 5.59
N CYS A 118 -1.12 -6.36 5.05
CA CYS A 118 -1.23 -6.62 3.62
C CYS A 118 -2.65 -6.35 3.13
N LEU A 119 -2.78 -5.98 1.86
CA LEU A 119 -4.07 -5.86 1.19
C LEU A 119 -4.42 -7.19 0.52
N TYR A 120 -5.62 -7.71 0.81
CA TYR A 120 -6.16 -8.87 0.11
C TYR A 120 -7.31 -8.40 -0.77
N VAL A 121 -7.11 -8.46 -2.08
CA VAL A 121 -8.06 -7.95 -3.07
C VAL A 121 -8.78 -9.13 -3.69
N ASP A 122 -10.05 -9.30 -3.34
CA ASP A 122 -10.91 -10.33 -3.91
C ASP A 122 -11.82 -9.77 -5.02
N GLN A 123 -12.59 -10.64 -5.66
CA GLN A 123 -13.47 -10.25 -6.75
C GLN A 123 -14.46 -9.14 -6.36
N LYS A 124 -14.95 -9.15 -5.10
CA LYS A 124 -15.90 -8.13 -4.61
C LYS A 124 -15.24 -6.75 -4.53
N CYS A 125 -13.94 -6.68 -4.27
CA CYS A 125 -13.19 -5.43 -4.33
C CYS A 125 -13.22 -4.81 -5.73
N LEU A 126 -13.06 -5.62 -6.79
CA LEU A 126 -13.13 -5.13 -8.18
C LEU A 126 -14.54 -4.66 -8.54
N GLU A 127 -15.56 -5.45 -8.20
CA GLU A 127 -16.97 -5.12 -8.43
C GLU A 127 -17.37 -3.81 -7.75
N THR A 128 -16.88 -3.58 -6.53
CA THR A 128 -17.14 -2.34 -5.78
C THR A 128 -16.57 -1.12 -6.51
N LEU A 129 -15.36 -1.24 -7.07
CA LEU A 129 -14.75 -0.15 -7.84
C LEU A 129 -15.56 0.16 -9.10
N GLU A 130 -16.02 -0.87 -9.82
CA GLU A 130 -16.84 -0.69 -11.01
C GLU A 130 -18.17 -0.01 -10.69
N ALA A 131 -18.86 -0.48 -9.66
CA ALA A 131 -20.11 0.11 -9.20
C ALA A 131 -19.93 1.58 -8.83
N HIS A 132 -18.83 1.92 -8.16
CA HIS A 132 -18.50 3.31 -7.83
C HIS A 132 -18.23 4.17 -9.07
N ALA A 133 -17.47 3.66 -10.04
CA ALA A 133 -17.20 4.35 -11.29
C ALA A 133 -18.49 4.62 -12.09
N GLN A 134 -19.37 3.64 -12.18
CA GLN A 134 -20.68 3.78 -12.82
C GLN A 134 -21.56 4.80 -12.08
N GLY A 135 -21.55 4.79 -10.74
CA GLY A 135 -22.27 5.77 -9.92
C GLY A 135 -21.79 7.21 -10.17
N LYS A 136 -20.48 7.42 -10.32
CA LYS A 136 -19.93 8.74 -10.68
C LYS A 136 -20.38 9.22 -12.06
N LEU A 137 -20.36 8.34 -13.06
CA LEU A 137 -20.81 8.68 -14.42
C LEU A 137 -22.28 9.12 -14.44
N LYS A 138 -23.16 8.41 -13.72
CA LYS A 138 -24.58 8.77 -13.61
C LYS A 138 -24.79 10.15 -12.98
N ARG A 139 -23.97 10.52 -11.97
CA ARG A 139 -24.08 11.80 -11.25
C ARG A 139 -23.52 12.99 -12.05
N ASN A 140 -22.55 12.75 -12.93
CA ASN A 140 -21.92 13.81 -13.74
C ASN A 140 -22.60 14.01 -15.12
N GLY A 141 -23.51 13.11 -15.51
CA GLY A 141 -24.29 13.19 -16.74
C GLY A 141 -25.71 13.73 -16.57
N THR A 142 -26.01 14.34 -15.42
CA THR A 142 -27.26 15.08 -15.13
C THR A 142 -26.91 16.54 -14.87
#